data_AF-A0A4P5VTU8-F1
#
_entry.id   AF-A0A4P5VTU8-F1
#
_cell.length_a   1.000
_cell.length_b   1.000
_cell.length_c   1.000
_cell.angle_alpha   90.00
_cell.angle_beta   90.00
_cell.angle_gamma   90.00
#
_symmetry.space_group_name_H-M   'P 1'
#
loop_
_entity.id
_entity.type
_entity.pdbx_description
1 polymer ?
#
loop_
_entity_poly.entity_id
_entity_poly.type
_entity_poly.pdbx_seq_one_letter_code
_entity_poly.pdbx_strand_id
1 'polypeptide(L)'
;MGALSFGLSLLACIRESEPASSGGGDQAVDGAEEAEPLPAAEQPPAPDYDGQLCQLALECATVIGDGAQTECTFSVTTEPGEVQYDGLARVWQRGRSSRYIEKHQYGVELHDELGTDTNADLLGMGDESDWIVNGNWYDRSLVRNKLGYDLFRSFGGGVRYAPESRYCELTLNGDYEGIYLLQERIKRDGDRIDIDPDPGDGLSMVLKQDDDECFYMNQTTHGCWKLVYPNESTITAESSAGAAGWLAEMEDAVRRGDPSDANGAWAYLDEDSFIDVLLLEELVKNEDFCWTSLHSWKDHDGLLQFTPWDLDMGYGNLANYEDYGTTDTWIDYRPELFALPGSAAETHTRMAARWAELRKGVLAEDAVFSRIDTMQATMGEALGRNLERWPIGEIGYGNYFYPVSSYDEEDAHVRAWLHERLIWMDAHVGQW
;
A
#
# COMPACT_ATOMS: atom_id res chain seq x y z
N MET A 1 23.43 4.94 59.70
CA MET A 1 22.76 5.49 60.90
C MET A 1 21.56 6.29 60.42
N GLY A 2 20.35 5.95 60.92
CA GLY A 2 19.07 6.68 60.78
C GLY A 2 18.45 6.68 59.38
N ALA A 3 17.55 5.80 58.98
CA ALA A 3 16.21 5.45 59.50
C ALA A 3 15.17 6.57 59.39
N LEU A 4 14.15 6.36 58.57
CA LEU A 4 12.75 6.64 58.91
C LEU A 4 11.82 5.74 58.06
N SER A 5 10.97 5.05 58.80
CA SER A 5 9.98 4.03 58.45
C SER A 5 8.60 4.66 58.30
N PHE A 6 7.67 3.99 57.61
CA PHE A 6 6.22 3.79 57.87
C PHE A 6 5.59 3.37 56.54
N GLY A 7 4.74 2.35 56.38
CA GLY A 7 4.12 1.37 57.28
C GLY A 7 3.16 0.53 56.43
N LEU A 8 3.10 -0.78 56.71
CA LEU A 8 2.24 -1.79 56.06
C LEU A 8 0.73 -1.51 56.20
N SER A 9 -0.06 -2.02 55.24
CA SER A 9 -1.24 -2.85 55.58
C SER A 9 -1.54 -3.88 54.49
N LEU A 10 -1.73 -5.11 54.98
CA LEU A 10 -2.02 -6.37 54.31
C LEU A 10 -3.50 -6.73 54.56
N LEU A 11 -4.17 -7.41 53.62
CA LEU A 11 -5.11 -8.56 53.75
C LEU A 11 -6.01 -8.61 52.49
N ALA A 12 -5.91 -9.59 51.59
CA ALA A 12 -6.26 -11.02 51.66
C ALA A 12 -7.71 -11.35 51.20
N CYS A 13 -7.79 -12.32 50.28
CA CYS A 13 -8.94 -12.91 49.60
C CYS A 13 -9.97 -13.62 50.51
N ILE A 14 -11.20 -13.84 50.01
CA ILE A 14 -11.81 -15.18 49.72
C ILE A 14 -13.33 -15.03 49.34
N ARG A 15 -13.78 -15.92 48.44
CA ARG A 15 -15.15 -16.18 47.92
C ARG A 15 -16.13 -16.74 48.97
N GLU A 16 -17.46 -16.59 48.75
CA GLU A 16 -18.43 -17.69 48.45
C GLU A 16 -19.93 -17.30 48.60
N SER A 17 -20.71 -17.73 47.58
CA SER A 17 -22.11 -18.25 47.50
C SER A 17 -23.34 -17.63 48.22
N GLU A 18 -24.45 -17.62 47.45
CA GLU A 18 -25.89 -17.32 47.72
C GLU A 18 -26.59 -18.29 48.73
N PRO A 19 -27.95 -18.33 48.95
CA PRO A 19 -29.09 -17.52 48.43
C PRO A 19 -30.24 -17.18 49.43
N ALA A 20 -31.30 -16.51 48.91
CA ALA A 20 -32.75 -16.78 49.10
C ALA A 20 -33.68 -15.67 49.68
N SER A 21 -34.57 -15.19 48.77
CA SER A 21 -36.02 -14.90 48.85
C SER A 21 -36.65 -14.03 49.97
N SER A 22 -37.51 -13.07 49.59
CA SER A 22 -38.99 -13.23 49.48
C SER A 22 -39.79 -11.91 49.47
N GLY A 23 -40.93 -11.90 48.75
CA GLY A 23 -42.08 -10.96 48.85
C GLY A 23 -41.95 -9.67 48.01
N GLY A 24 -42.66 -9.47 46.90
CA GLY A 24 -44.12 -9.31 46.75
C GLY A 24 -44.51 -7.84 46.96
N GLY A 25 -45.18 -7.07 46.12
CA GLY A 25 -45.80 -7.18 44.80
C GLY A 25 -46.72 -5.95 44.68
N ASP A 26 -46.82 -5.28 43.53
CA ASP A 26 -48.06 -4.58 43.11
C ASP A 26 -48.02 -4.14 41.64
N GLN A 27 -49.21 -4.05 41.04
CA GLN A 27 -49.50 -3.85 39.63
C GLN A 27 -49.47 -2.38 39.17
N ALA A 28 -49.09 -2.11 37.91
CA ALA A 28 -49.99 -1.60 36.85
C ALA A 28 -49.25 -0.90 35.68
N VAL A 29 -49.39 -1.50 34.49
CA VAL A 29 -49.68 -0.95 33.15
C VAL A 29 -49.10 0.42 32.76
N ASP A 30 -48.20 0.44 31.77
CA ASP A 30 -48.44 1.22 30.55
C ASP A 30 -47.70 0.62 29.34
N GLY A 31 -48.41 0.51 28.23
CA GLY A 31 -47.93 -0.10 26.99
C GLY A 31 -47.24 0.92 26.11
N ALA A 32 -46.07 0.55 25.60
CA ALA A 32 -45.49 1.13 24.39
C ALA A 32 -45.16 -0.04 23.46
N GLU A 33 -45.94 -0.18 22.39
CA GLU A 33 -45.53 -0.97 21.22
C GLU A 33 -44.23 -0.38 20.69
N GLU A 34 -43.14 -1.13 20.80
CA GLU A 34 -41.92 -0.86 20.04
C GLU A 34 -42.27 -1.01 18.55
N ALA A 35 -42.26 0.10 17.83
CA ALA A 35 -42.36 0.07 16.37
C ALA A 35 -41.14 -0.69 15.82
N GLU A 36 -41.40 -1.76 15.07
CA GLU A 36 -40.34 -2.46 14.33
C GLU A 36 -39.58 -1.45 13.43
N PRO A 37 -38.25 -1.47 13.43
CA PRO A 37 -37.49 -0.61 12.54
C PRO A 37 -37.81 -0.98 11.09
N LEU A 38 -38.14 0.04 10.30
CA LEU A 38 -38.29 -0.12 8.85
C LEU A 38 -37.01 -0.76 8.29
N PRO A 39 -37.11 -1.77 7.40
CA PRO A 39 -35.93 -2.34 6.77
C PRO A 39 -35.20 -1.21 6.03
N ALA A 40 -33.91 -1.05 6.33
CA ALA A 40 -33.04 -0.19 5.54
C ALA A 40 -33.20 -0.59 4.07
N ALA A 41 -33.53 0.38 3.21
CA ALA A 41 -33.52 0.14 1.79
C ALA A 41 -32.13 -0.39 1.44
N GLU A 42 -32.05 -1.61 0.90
CA GLU A 42 -30.81 -2.15 0.35
C GLU A 42 -30.30 -1.13 -0.66
N GLN A 43 -29.21 -0.44 -0.33
CA GLN A 43 -28.51 0.38 -1.29
C GLN A 43 -28.10 -0.53 -2.45
N PRO A 44 -28.27 -0.10 -3.70
CA PRO A 44 -27.78 -0.89 -4.82
C PRO A 44 -26.30 -1.19 -4.60
N PRO A 45 -25.81 -2.37 -5.01
CA PRO A 45 -24.39 -2.69 -4.90
C PRO A 45 -23.58 -1.58 -5.58
N ALA A 46 -22.50 -1.15 -4.94
CA ALA A 46 -21.61 -0.15 -5.49
C ALA A 46 -21.18 -0.57 -6.91
N PRO A 47 -21.04 0.39 -7.86
CA PRO A 47 -20.58 0.07 -9.20
C PRO A 47 -19.20 -0.61 -9.15
N ASP A 48 -19.02 -1.65 -9.95
CA ASP A 48 -17.69 -2.24 -10.16
C ASP A 48 -16.89 -1.31 -11.09
N TYR A 49 -16.06 -0.47 -10.49
CA TYR A 49 -15.20 0.46 -11.20
C TYR A 49 -13.90 -0.20 -11.71
N ASP A 50 -13.53 -1.39 -11.23
CA ASP A 50 -12.29 -2.06 -11.69
C ASP A 50 -12.39 -2.55 -13.15
N GLY A 51 -13.61 -2.78 -13.63
CA GLY A 51 -13.93 -3.13 -15.02
C GLY A 51 -14.18 -1.94 -15.95
N GLN A 52 -14.04 -0.70 -15.48
CA GLN A 52 -14.39 0.51 -16.25
C GLN A 52 -13.17 1.42 -16.46
N LEU A 53 -12.95 1.83 -17.71
CA LEU A 53 -11.97 2.85 -18.04
C LEU A 53 -12.56 4.24 -17.72
N CYS A 54 -11.87 5.00 -16.88
CA CYS A 54 -12.24 6.38 -16.58
C CYS A 54 -11.56 7.38 -17.53
N GLN A 55 -12.03 8.62 -17.53
CA GLN A 55 -11.40 9.73 -18.23
C GLN A 55 -11.05 10.82 -17.20
N LEU A 56 -9.79 11.23 -17.22
CA LEU A 56 -9.25 12.33 -16.42
C LEU A 56 -9.03 13.53 -17.30
N ALA A 57 -9.42 14.71 -16.83
CA ALA A 57 -9.05 15.98 -17.45
C ALA A 57 -8.32 16.86 -16.43
N LEU A 58 -7.17 17.40 -16.83
CA LEU A 58 -6.42 18.40 -16.10
C LEU A 58 -6.32 19.67 -16.93
N GLU A 59 -6.97 20.74 -16.49
CA GLU A 59 -6.95 22.05 -17.15
C GLU A 59 -6.23 23.04 -16.24
N CYS A 60 -4.97 23.33 -16.55
CA CYS A 60 -4.05 24.04 -15.68
C CYS A 60 -3.73 25.44 -16.21
N ALA A 61 -3.66 26.42 -15.31
CA ALA A 61 -3.36 27.81 -15.69
C ALA A 61 -1.93 27.98 -16.23
N THR A 62 -1.01 27.10 -15.83
CA THR A 62 0.40 27.11 -16.23
C THR A 62 0.91 25.68 -16.44
N VAL A 63 2.11 25.56 -17.02
CA VAL A 63 2.81 24.28 -17.11
C VAL A 63 3.06 23.73 -15.70
N ILE A 64 2.69 22.48 -15.47
CA ILE A 64 2.95 21.78 -14.23
C ILE A 64 4.45 21.49 -14.15
N GLY A 65 5.11 21.98 -13.10
CA GLY A 65 6.54 21.79 -12.87
C GLY A 65 6.86 20.90 -11.67
N ASP A 66 8.16 20.71 -11.45
CA ASP A 66 8.71 20.00 -10.29
C ASP A 66 8.54 20.82 -9.01
N GLY A 67 7.93 20.21 -7.99
CA GLY A 67 7.79 20.76 -6.63
C GLY A 67 6.88 21.98 -6.46
N ALA A 68 6.50 22.66 -7.54
CA ALA A 68 5.56 23.78 -7.50
C ALA A 68 4.13 23.28 -7.78
N GLN A 69 3.25 23.45 -6.79
CA GLN A 69 1.82 23.25 -6.98
C GLN A 69 1.28 24.28 -7.99
N THR A 70 0.52 23.76 -8.96
CA THR A 70 -0.12 24.52 -10.03
C THR A 70 -1.63 24.40 -9.87
N GLU A 71 -2.33 25.53 -9.93
CA GLU A 71 -3.79 25.56 -9.91
C GLU A 71 -4.36 25.00 -11.22
N CYS A 72 -5.23 24.00 -11.11
CA CYS A 72 -5.91 23.34 -12.20
C CYS A 72 -7.38 23.10 -11.86
N THR A 73 -8.20 22.87 -12.89
CA THR A 73 -9.43 22.11 -12.76
C THR A 73 -9.12 20.65 -12.99
N PHE A 74 -9.62 19.78 -12.12
CA PHE A 74 -9.53 18.33 -12.24
C PHE A 74 -10.93 17.75 -12.39
N SER A 75 -11.12 16.93 -13.44
CA SER A 75 -12.38 16.25 -13.68
C SER A 75 -12.15 14.74 -13.84
N VAL A 76 -13.04 13.96 -13.24
CA VAL A 76 -13.07 12.49 -13.33
C VAL A 76 -14.43 12.07 -13.86
N THR A 77 -14.44 11.31 -14.94
CA THR A 77 -15.67 10.82 -15.56
C THR A 77 -15.57 9.33 -15.91
N THR A 78 -16.70 8.62 -15.90
CA THR A 78 -16.81 7.22 -16.36
C THR A 78 -17.66 7.16 -17.62
N GLU A 79 -17.51 6.11 -18.44
CA GLU A 79 -18.41 5.89 -19.58
C GLU A 79 -19.78 5.35 -19.12
N PRO A 80 -20.92 5.88 -19.62
CA PRO A 80 -21.08 6.77 -20.78
C PRO A 80 -21.24 8.27 -20.42
N GLY A 81 -20.25 8.86 -19.73
CA GLY A 81 -20.13 10.30 -19.45
C GLY A 81 -20.62 10.74 -18.07
N GLU A 82 -20.66 9.84 -17.08
CA GLU A 82 -21.04 10.20 -15.71
C GLU A 82 -19.89 10.95 -15.04
N VAL A 83 -20.18 12.15 -14.50
CA VAL A 83 -19.21 12.97 -13.79
C VAL A 83 -19.11 12.49 -12.35
N GLN A 84 -17.94 11.98 -11.98
CA GLN A 84 -17.63 11.54 -10.62
C GLN A 84 -17.05 12.69 -9.80
N TYR A 85 -16.26 13.55 -10.44
CA TYR A 85 -15.71 14.75 -9.83
C TYR A 85 -15.48 15.83 -10.89
N ASP A 86 -15.70 17.08 -10.52
CA ASP A 86 -15.32 18.26 -11.30
C ASP A 86 -15.08 19.42 -10.33
N GLY A 87 -13.83 19.82 -10.14
CA GLY A 87 -13.45 20.74 -9.09
C GLY A 87 -12.04 21.32 -9.23
N LEU A 88 -11.65 22.16 -8.28
CA LEU A 88 -10.33 22.77 -8.24
C LEU A 88 -9.33 21.82 -7.60
N ALA A 89 -8.10 21.81 -8.14
CA ALA A 89 -7.02 21.03 -7.61
C ALA A 89 -5.67 21.76 -7.72
N ARG A 90 -4.82 21.53 -6.73
CA ARG A 90 -3.39 21.82 -6.78
C ARG A 90 -2.66 20.61 -7.34
N VAL A 91 -1.93 20.80 -8.44
CA VAL A 91 -1.28 19.71 -9.17
C VAL A 91 0.21 19.97 -9.30
N TRP A 92 1.03 18.96 -9.04
CA TRP A 92 2.48 19.04 -9.17
C TRP A 92 3.04 17.79 -9.82
N GLN A 93 4.16 17.92 -10.51
CA GLN A 93 4.89 16.76 -10.99
C GLN A 93 5.47 16.02 -9.78
N ARG A 94 5.29 14.70 -9.74
CA ARG A 94 5.78 13.85 -8.64
C ARG A 94 6.82 12.82 -9.10
N GLY A 95 7.43 12.17 -8.12
CA GLY A 95 8.45 11.14 -8.34
C GLY A 95 9.88 11.69 -8.19
N ARG A 96 10.86 10.79 -8.15
CA ARG A 96 12.27 11.13 -7.96
C ARG A 96 13.06 11.05 -9.26
N SER A 97 13.30 9.85 -9.77
CA SER A 97 13.93 9.61 -11.07
C SER A 97 12.95 9.85 -12.23
N SER A 98 11.69 9.50 -12.02
CA SER A 98 10.60 9.63 -12.99
C SER A 98 10.24 11.06 -13.35
N ARG A 99 10.73 12.07 -12.63
CA ARG A 99 10.52 13.48 -13.03
C ARG A 99 11.24 13.86 -14.33
N TYR A 100 12.21 13.07 -14.75
CA TYR A 100 13.01 13.34 -15.96
C TYR A 100 12.52 12.57 -17.20
N ILE A 101 11.46 11.77 -17.09
CA ILE A 101 10.86 11.05 -18.21
C ILE A 101 9.80 11.92 -18.89
N GLU A 102 9.50 11.64 -20.17
CA GLU A 102 8.58 12.45 -20.95
C GLU A 102 7.13 12.33 -20.48
N LYS A 103 6.66 11.10 -20.23
CA LYS A 103 5.34 10.85 -19.65
C LYS A 103 5.37 11.07 -18.14
N HIS A 104 5.09 12.29 -17.71
CA HIS A 104 5.09 12.67 -16.31
C HIS A 104 3.94 12.00 -15.53
N GLN A 105 4.13 11.91 -14.22
CA GLN A 105 3.11 11.54 -13.24
C GLN A 105 2.86 12.71 -12.29
N TYR A 106 1.63 12.78 -11.75
CA TYR A 106 1.17 13.96 -11.02
C TYR A 106 0.64 13.61 -9.63
N GLY A 107 0.94 14.47 -8.66
CA GLY A 107 0.14 14.58 -7.45
C GLY A 107 -0.99 15.56 -7.68
N VAL A 108 -2.17 15.23 -7.15
CA VAL A 108 -3.38 16.03 -7.24
C VAL A 108 -3.92 16.20 -5.83
N GLU A 109 -4.15 17.43 -5.40
CA GLU A 109 -4.73 17.77 -4.10
C GLU A 109 -5.98 18.62 -4.34
N LEU A 110 -7.14 18.07 -3.99
CA LEU A 110 -8.45 18.68 -4.23
C LEU A 110 -8.74 19.78 -3.22
N HIS A 111 -9.28 20.91 -3.66
CA HIS A 111 -9.64 22.02 -2.74
C HIS A 111 -10.85 22.83 -3.20
N ASP A 112 -11.42 23.61 -2.27
CA ASP A 112 -12.48 24.57 -2.54
C ASP A 112 -11.95 25.92 -3.06
N GLU A 113 -12.86 26.86 -3.35
CA GLU A 113 -12.52 28.22 -3.82
C GLU A 113 -11.71 29.04 -2.79
N LEU A 114 -11.68 28.63 -1.52
CA LEU A 114 -10.90 29.26 -0.46
C LEU A 114 -9.51 28.62 -0.30
N GLY A 115 -9.21 27.56 -1.06
CA GLY A 115 -7.97 26.80 -1.00
C GLY A 115 -7.93 25.78 0.14
N THR A 116 -9.08 25.49 0.76
CA THR A 116 -9.21 24.46 1.81
C THR A 116 -9.36 23.10 1.15
N ASP A 117 -8.61 22.11 1.63
CA ASP A 117 -8.67 20.75 1.11
C ASP A 117 -10.10 20.19 1.19
N THR A 118 -10.50 19.48 0.14
CA THR A 118 -11.83 18.88 0.02
C THR A 118 -11.72 17.41 -0.34
N ASN A 119 -12.40 16.55 0.40
CA ASN A 119 -12.41 15.13 0.11
C ASN A 119 -13.47 14.80 -0.95
N ALA A 120 -13.17 13.80 -1.77
CA ALA A 120 -14.14 13.20 -2.67
C ALA A 120 -13.84 11.71 -2.86
N ASP A 121 -14.86 10.86 -2.76
CA ASP A 121 -14.78 9.45 -3.16
C ASP A 121 -14.68 9.32 -4.69
N LEU A 122 -13.45 9.19 -5.18
CA LEU A 122 -13.19 9.00 -6.60
C LEU A 122 -13.29 7.52 -6.95
N LEU A 123 -14.35 7.14 -7.66
CA LEU A 123 -14.54 5.78 -8.21
C LEU A 123 -14.57 4.68 -7.14
N GLY A 124 -15.18 4.97 -5.99
CA GLY A 124 -15.37 4.03 -4.90
C GLY A 124 -14.07 3.68 -4.17
N MET A 125 -13.07 4.57 -4.20
CA MET A 125 -11.79 4.43 -3.50
C MET A 125 -11.75 5.22 -2.19
N GLY A 126 -12.90 5.62 -1.64
CA GLY A 126 -12.98 6.31 -0.36
C GLY A 126 -12.68 7.81 -0.41
N ASP A 127 -13.16 8.55 0.58
CA ASP A 127 -13.17 10.02 0.61
C ASP A 127 -11.78 10.60 0.92
N GLU A 128 -11.12 11.18 -0.08
CA GLU A 128 -9.77 11.74 0.10
C GLU A 128 -9.53 12.98 -0.76
N SER A 129 -8.63 13.87 -0.32
CA SER A 129 -8.19 15.06 -1.07
C SER A 129 -6.89 14.82 -1.84
N ASP A 130 -6.03 13.92 -1.38
CA ASP A 130 -4.74 13.57 -1.98
C ASP A 130 -4.81 12.36 -2.94
N TRP A 131 -4.59 12.61 -4.24
CA TRP A 131 -4.60 11.58 -5.27
C TRP A 131 -3.31 11.55 -6.09
N ILE A 132 -3.10 10.41 -6.77
CA ILE A 132 -1.98 10.20 -7.68
C ILE A 132 -2.52 9.89 -9.07
N VAL A 133 -2.01 10.59 -10.08
CA VAL A 133 -2.21 10.27 -11.50
C VAL A 133 -0.89 9.67 -12.00
N ASN A 134 -0.76 8.35 -11.88
CA ASN A 134 0.48 7.60 -12.14
C ASN A 134 0.57 7.20 -13.62
N GLY A 135 1.64 7.66 -14.30
CA GLY A 135 1.85 7.45 -15.73
C GLY A 135 2.40 6.07 -16.11
N ASN A 136 2.89 5.28 -15.14
CA ASN A 136 3.46 3.94 -15.36
C ASN A 136 4.45 3.86 -16.53
N TRP A 137 5.30 4.88 -16.70
CA TRP A 137 6.17 4.99 -17.87
C TRP A 137 7.08 3.77 -18.07
N TYR A 138 7.72 3.29 -17.00
CA TYR A 138 8.63 2.15 -17.10
C TYR A 138 7.90 0.81 -17.26
N ASP A 139 6.60 0.76 -16.99
CA ASP A 139 5.80 -0.43 -17.19
C ASP A 139 5.20 -0.47 -18.60
N ARG A 140 5.92 -1.08 -19.53
CA ARG A 140 5.46 -1.28 -20.92
C ARG A 140 4.17 -2.10 -21.03
N SER A 141 3.86 -2.90 -20.01
CA SER A 141 2.64 -3.73 -19.95
C SER A 141 1.43 -2.99 -19.38
N LEU A 142 1.69 -1.91 -18.63
CA LEU A 142 0.72 -1.13 -17.83
C LEU A 142 0.01 -1.91 -16.70
N VAL A 143 0.44 -3.15 -16.38
CA VAL A 143 -0.22 -3.99 -15.35
C VAL A 143 0.56 -4.16 -14.04
N ARG A 144 1.87 -3.91 -13.98
CA ARG A 144 2.77 -4.35 -12.89
C ARG A 144 2.43 -3.76 -11.53
N ASN A 145 2.29 -2.44 -11.45
CA ASN A 145 1.93 -1.72 -10.22
C ASN A 145 0.56 -2.21 -9.71
N LYS A 146 -0.47 -2.10 -10.56
CA LYS A 146 -1.85 -2.49 -10.20
C LYS A 146 -1.94 -3.98 -9.82
N LEU A 147 -1.29 -4.87 -10.57
CA LEU A 147 -1.27 -6.30 -10.28
C LEU A 147 -0.67 -6.57 -8.90
N GLY A 148 0.47 -5.95 -8.57
CA GLY A 148 1.11 -6.15 -7.28
C GLY A 148 0.24 -5.66 -6.11
N TYR A 149 -0.35 -4.47 -6.23
CA TYR A 149 -1.24 -3.93 -5.21
C TYR A 149 -2.52 -4.77 -5.04
N ASP A 150 -3.16 -5.15 -6.16
CA ASP A 150 -4.38 -5.97 -6.13
C ASP A 150 -4.13 -7.40 -5.63
N LEU A 151 -2.94 -7.95 -5.86
CA LEU A 151 -2.51 -9.22 -5.26
C LEU A 151 -2.30 -9.07 -3.75
N PHE A 152 -1.56 -8.06 -3.30
CA PHE A 152 -1.29 -7.85 -1.88
C PHE A 152 -2.56 -7.68 -1.05
N ARG A 153 -3.49 -6.83 -1.52
CA ARG A 153 -4.81 -6.64 -0.89
C ARG A 153 -5.58 -7.96 -0.74
N SER A 154 -5.43 -8.84 -1.73
CA SER A 154 -6.09 -10.13 -1.73
C SER A 154 -5.45 -11.19 -0.84
N PHE A 155 -4.19 -11.01 -0.40
CA PHE A 155 -3.55 -11.95 0.53
C PHE A 155 -4.29 -11.97 1.87
N GLY A 156 -4.62 -10.80 2.41
CA GLY A 156 -5.29 -10.67 3.71
C GLY A 156 -6.81 -10.72 3.68
N GLY A 157 -7.43 -11.05 2.54
CA GLY A 157 -8.89 -10.97 2.40
C GLY A 157 -9.46 -9.57 2.71
N GLY A 158 -8.71 -8.51 2.36
CA GLY A 158 -9.07 -7.12 2.63
C GLY A 158 -8.38 -6.49 3.86
N VAL A 159 -7.64 -7.26 4.67
CA VAL A 159 -6.91 -6.72 5.83
C VAL A 159 -5.57 -6.08 5.43
N ARG A 160 -4.99 -6.50 4.29
CA ARG A 160 -3.74 -5.91 3.79
C ARG A 160 -4.05 -4.65 3.00
N TYR A 161 -3.53 -3.52 3.45
CA TYR A 161 -3.57 -2.28 2.70
C TYR A 161 -2.48 -2.28 1.63
N ALA A 162 -2.84 -1.95 0.39
CA ALA A 162 -1.98 -1.39 -0.64
C ALA A 162 -2.84 -0.43 -1.48
N PRO A 163 -2.25 0.56 -2.16
CA PRO A 163 -3.01 1.58 -2.88
C PRO A 163 -4.01 0.98 -3.87
N GLU A 164 -5.29 1.35 -3.74
CA GLU A 164 -6.26 1.12 -4.82
C GLU A 164 -5.94 2.00 -6.04
N SER A 165 -6.33 1.50 -7.22
CA SER A 165 -6.22 2.26 -8.46
C SER A 165 -7.23 1.87 -9.52
N ARG A 166 -7.61 2.84 -10.36
CA ARG A 166 -8.45 2.67 -11.56
C ARG A 166 -7.69 3.10 -12.81
N TYR A 167 -7.88 2.36 -13.90
CA TYR A 167 -7.35 2.76 -15.20
C TYR A 167 -8.14 3.94 -15.74
N CYS A 168 -7.42 4.94 -16.25
CA CYS A 168 -8.02 6.08 -16.89
C CYS A 168 -7.20 6.57 -18.07
N GLU A 169 -7.84 7.26 -19.01
CA GLU A 169 -7.13 8.08 -19.99
C GLU A 169 -7.00 9.52 -19.49
N LEU A 170 -5.83 10.13 -19.64
CA LEU A 170 -5.59 11.51 -19.25
C LEU A 170 -5.63 12.44 -20.47
N THR A 171 -6.36 13.53 -20.35
CA THR A 171 -6.23 14.73 -21.19
C THR A 171 -5.68 15.88 -20.36
N LEU A 172 -4.57 16.47 -20.78
CA LEU A 172 -3.92 17.61 -20.12
C LEU A 172 -4.00 18.84 -21.04
N ASN A 173 -4.74 19.87 -20.63
CA ASN A 173 -4.98 21.10 -21.41
C ASN A 173 -5.48 20.83 -22.84
N GLY A 174 -6.38 19.86 -22.99
CA GLY A 174 -6.89 19.39 -24.27
C GLY A 174 -6.00 18.42 -25.05
N ASP A 175 -4.77 18.14 -24.60
CA ASP A 175 -3.86 17.18 -25.23
C ASP A 175 -3.96 15.79 -24.59
N TYR A 176 -4.11 14.75 -25.40
CA TYR A 176 -4.17 13.36 -24.93
C TYR A 176 -2.80 12.87 -24.45
N GLU A 177 -2.74 12.35 -23.23
CA GLU A 177 -1.51 11.87 -22.59
C GLU A 177 -1.47 10.35 -22.35
N GLY A 178 -2.46 9.59 -22.84
CA GLY A 178 -2.45 8.13 -22.73
C GLY A 178 -3.10 7.57 -21.47
N ILE A 179 -2.81 6.30 -21.17
CA ILE A 179 -3.37 5.58 -20.01
C ILE A 179 -2.57 5.89 -18.74
N TYR A 180 -3.27 6.16 -17.66
CA TYR A 180 -2.77 6.40 -16.31
C TYR A 180 -3.51 5.50 -15.31
N LEU A 181 -2.93 5.33 -14.13
CA LEU A 181 -3.66 4.89 -12.93
C LEU A 181 -4.04 6.12 -12.11
N LEU A 182 -5.33 6.35 -11.91
CA LEU A 182 -5.79 7.16 -10.77
C LEU A 182 -5.64 6.28 -9.53
N GLN A 183 -4.78 6.67 -8.61
CA GLN A 183 -4.31 5.83 -7.52
C GLN A 183 -4.36 6.58 -6.19
N GLU A 184 -4.64 5.84 -5.12
CA GLU A 184 -4.54 6.34 -3.76
C GLU A 184 -3.11 6.77 -3.42
N ARG A 185 -3.00 7.84 -2.62
CA ARG A 185 -1.77 8.18 -1.92
C ARG A 185 -1.70 7.42 -0.60
N ILE A 186 -0.57 6.77 -0.33
CA ILE A 186 -0.34 6.18 1.00
C ILE A 186 -0.22 7.30 2.03
N LYS A 187 -1.19 7.33 2.95
CA LYS A 187 -1.24 8.23 4.11
C LYS A 187 -2.11 7.61 5.19
N ARG A 188 -2.05 8.22 6.38
CA ARG A 188 -2.96 7.93 7.48
C ARG A 188 -4.32 8.58 7.17
N ASP A 189 -5.34 7.76 7.01
CA ASP A 189 -6.75 8.16 6.81
C ASP A 189 -7.67 6.94 7.04
N GLY A 190 -8.94 7.17 7.36
CA GLY A 190 -9.91 6.09 7.63
C GLY A 190 -10.22 5.20 6.43
N ASP A 191 -10.06 5.71 5.20
CA ASP A 191 -10.20 4.94 3.96
C ASP A 191 -8.83 4.53 3.37
N ARG A 192 -7.74 4.70 4.14
CA ARG A 192 -6.37 4.34 3.74
C ARG A 192 -5.71 3.45 4.79
N ILE A 193 -4.64 3.93 5.42
CA ILE A 193 -4.06 3.33 6.63
C ILE A 193 -4.87 3.85 7.82
N ASP A 194 -5.88 3.09 8.21
CA ASP A 194 -6.77 3.40 9.34
C ASP A 194 -6.09 3.09 10.68
N ILE A 195 -5.35 4.09 11.17
CA ILE A 195 -4.74 4.09 12.51
C ILE A 195 -5.20 5.32 13.29
N ASP A 196 -5.19 5.20 14.61
CA ASP A 196 -5.56 6.31 15.50
C ASP A 196 -4.60 7.49 15.31
N PRO A 197 -5.09 8.74 15.44
CA PRO A 197 -4.22 9.90 15.41
C PRO A 197 -3.15 9.80 16.49
N ASP A 198 -1.91 10.20 16.18
CA ASP A 198 -0.86 10.30 17.18
C ASP A 198 -1.28 11.26 18.30
N PRO A 199 -1.37 10.80 19.57
CA PRO A 199 -1.71 11.67 20.70
C PRO A 199 -0.57 12.61 21.09
N GLY A 200 0.59 12.50 20.43
CA GLY A 200 1.76 13.34 20.62
C GLY A 200 2.98 12.61 21.18
N ASP A 201 2.94 11.29 21.26
CA ASP A 201 4.05 10.42 21.70
C ASP A 201 4.75 9.70 20.56
N GLY A 202 4.24 9.81 19.33
CA GLY A 202 4.85 9.30 18.12
C GLY A 202 4.69 7.79 17.95
N LEU A 203 3.73 7.16 18.63
CA LEU A 203 3.52 5.71 18.55
C LEU A 203 2.49 5.28 17.51
N SER A 204 1.69 6.21 16.95
CA SER A 204 0.94 6.00 15.71
C SER A 204 1.69 6.61 14.55
N MET A 205 2.14 5.79 13.59
CA MET A 205 3.00 6.27 12.51
C MET A 205 2.81 5.54 11.18
N VAL A 206 3.06 6.28 10.11
CA VAL A 206 3.28 5.75 8.76
C VAL A 206 4.70 6.13 8.35
N LEU A 207 5.46 5.13 7.95
CA LEU A 207 6.86 5.22 7.56
C LEU A 207 7.02 4.86 6.10
N LYS A 208 8.04 5.44 5.49
CA LYS A 208 8.56 5.01 4.19
C LYS A 208 10.04 4.68 4.35
N GLN A 209 10.45 3.55 3.81
CA GLN A 209 11.86 3.25 3.59
C GLN A 209 12.36 4.16 2.47
N ASP A 210 13.40 4.96 2.73
CA ASP A 210 13.90 5.95 1.77
C ASP A 210 15.40 6.20 1.98
N ASP A 211 16.02 7.03 1.14
CA ASP A 211 17.41 7.48 1.30
C ASP A 211 17.55 9.02 1.29
N ASP A 212 16.42 9.72 1.35
CA ASP A 212 16.29 11.18 1.36
C ASP A 212 15.22 11.61 2.36
N GLU A 213 15.26 12.89 2.78
CA GLU A 213 14.33 13.46 3.78
C GLU A 213 14.21 12.60 5.05
N CYS A 214 15.36 12.11 5.51
CA CYS A 214 15.46 11.15 6.58
C CYS A 214 14.98 11.68 7.93
N PHE A 215 14.05 10.96 8.56
CA PHE A 215 13.67 11.19 9.95
C PHE A 215 14.59 10.41 10.91
N TYR A 216 14.81 9.12 10.63
CA TYR A 216 15.64 8.24 11.46
C TYR A 216 16.54 7.39 10.56
N MET A 217 17.85 7.42 10.79
CA MET A 217 18.79 6.60 10.03
C MET A 217 18.59 5.13 10.34
N ASN A 218 18.26 4.36 9.31
CA ASN A 218 17.91 2.96 9.46
C ASN A 218 19.18 2.12 9.62
N GLN A 219 19.25 1.29 10.66
CA GLN A 219 20.41 0.41 10.88
C GLN A 219 20.16 -1.04 10.49
N THR A 220 18.94 -1.38 10.06
CA THR A 220 18.52 -2.76 9.74
C THR A 220 18.14 -2.97 8.27
N THR A 221 18.01 -1.88 7.50
CA THR A 221 17.94 -1.88 6.03
C THR A 221 18.69 -0.67 5.45
N HIS A 222 18.54 -0.40 4.15
CA HIS A 222 19.18 0.72 3.47
C HIS A 222 18.71 2.07 4.03
N GLY A 223 19.49 3.14 3.80
CA GLY A 223 19.02 4.51 3.97
C GLY A 223 18.43 4.85 5.35
N CYS A 224 17.17 5.27 5.36
CA CYS A 224 16.48 5.80 6.52
C CYS A 224 14.98 5.51 6.51
N TRP A 225 14.39 5.57 7.69
CA TRP A 225 12.95 5.73 7.82
C TRP A 225 12.60 7.21 7.64
N LYS A 226 11.72 7.48 6.68
CA LYS A 226 11.02 8.75 6.53
C LYS A 226 9.66 8.68 7.20
N LEU A 227 9.27 9.73 7.93
CA LEU A 227 7.92 9.83 8.50
C LEU A 227 6.95 10.41 7.47
N VAL A 228 6.03 9.57 7.01
CA VAL A 228 4.85 10.01 6.23
C VAL A 228 3.77 10.54 7.18
N TYR A 229 3.62 9.93 8.36
CA TYR A 229 2.76 10.40 9.44
C TYR A 229 3.36 10.03 10.81
N PRO A 230 3.30 10.92 11.82
CA PRO A 230 3.07 12.36 11.70
C PRO A 230 4.18 13.01 10.85
N ASN A 231 3.79 13.89 9.93
CA ASN A 231 4.76 14.56 9.03
C ASN A 231 5.37 15.82 9.68
N GLU A 232 6.30 16.47 8.99
CA GLU A 232 7.03 17.65 9.47
C GLU A 232 6.13 18.81 9.94
N SER A 233 4.90 18.91 9.41
CA SER A 233 3.95 19.96 9.79
C SER A 233 3.14 19.64 11.06
N THR A 234 3.03 18.36 11.42
CA THR A 234 2.21 17.89 12.54
C THR A 234 3.02 17.34 13.70
N ILE A 235 4.27 16.93 13.47
CA ILE A 235 5.10 16.26 14.48
C ILE A 235 5.53 17.23 15.60
N THR A 236 5.40 16.79 16.85
CA THR A 236 5.91 17.51 18.02
C THR A 236 7.30 17.00 18.42
N ALA A 237 8.02 17.73 19.27
CA ALA A 237 9.31 17.27 19.78
C ALA A 237 9.20 15.99 20.63
N GLU A 238 8.08 15.80 21.34
CA GLU A 238 7.80 14.60 22.13
C GLU A 238 7.49 13.41 21.20
N SER A 239 6.62 13.62 20.22
CA SER A 239 6.30 12.63 19.17
C SER A 239 7.55 12.19 18.40
N SER A 240 8.39 13.14 17.98
CA SER A 240 9.67 12.85 17.33
C SER A 240 10.59 12.00 18.22
N ALA A 241 10.69 12.31 19.51
CA ALA A 241 11.55 11.56 20.42
C ALA A 241 11.02 10.13 20.66
N GLY A 242 9.70 9.97 20.81
CA GLY A 242 9.06 8.67 21.00
C GLY A 242 9.14 7.77 19.77
N ALA A 243 8.85 8.30 18.58
CA ALA A 243 9.00 7.57 17.32
C ALA A 243 10.45 7.09 17.11
N ALA A 244 11.44 7.97 17.31
CA ALA A 244 12.85 7.60 17.18
C ALA A 244 13.29 6.58 18.25
N GLY A 245 12.77 6.68 19.47
CA GLY A 245 13.02 5.71 20.53
C GLY A 245 12.45 4.33 20.21
N TRP A 246 11.21 4.27 19.73
CA TRP A 246 10.56 3.03 19.34
C TRP A 246 11.29 2.35 18.17
N LEU A 247 11.69 3.12 17.14
CA LEU A 247 12.49 2.61 16.02
C LEU A 247 13.83 2.02 16.50
N ALA A 248 14.51 2.69 17.43
CA ALA A 248 15.76 2.16 17.98
C ALA A 248 15.57 0.82 18.72
N GLU A 249 14.50 0.70 19.51
CA GLU A 249 14.18 -0.55 20.22
C GLU A 249 13.82 -1.70 19.28
N MET A 250 13.04 -1.41 18.23
CA MET A 250 12.68 -2.36 17.17
C MET A 250 13.93 -2.82 16.42
N GLU A 251 14.80 -1.90 15.99
CA GLU A 251 16.04 -2.25 15.29
C GLU A 251 17.00 -3.05 16.17
N ASP A 252 17.08 -2.74 17.47
CA ASP A 252 17.80 -3.57 18.44
C ASP A 252 17.17 -4.97 18.55
N ALA A 253 15.85 -5.10 18.42
CA ALA A 253 15.15 -6.39 18.43
C ALA A 253 15.47 -7.25 17.20
N VAL A 254 15.49 -6.64 16.01
CA VAL A 254 15.91 -7.29 14.77
C VAL A 254 17.35 -7.82 14.90
N ARG A 255 18.26 -7.03 15.49
CA ARG A 255 19.67 -7.40 15.67
C ARG A 255 19.97 -8.42 16.75
N ARG A 256 18.99 -8.79 17.59
CA ARG A 256 19.19 -9.75 18.71
C ARG A 256 19.34 -11.22 18.26
N GLY A 257 18.92 -11.55 17.04
CA GLY A 257 19.22 -12.83 16.38
C GLY A 257 18.02 -13.79 16.30
N ASP A 258 17.38 -14.11 17.43
CA ASP A 258 16.13 -14.90 17.43
C ASP A 258 14.93 -13.94 17.43
N PRO A 259 14.19 -13.83 16.31
CA PRO A 259 13.07 -12.91 16.23
C PRO A 259 11.86 -13.37 17.06
N SER A 260 11.78 -14.65 17.44
CA SER A 260 10.71 -15.22 18.25
C SER A 260 10.94 -15.06 19.77
N ASP A 261 12.08 -14.52 20.19
CA ASP A 261 12.32 -14.17 21.59
C ASP A 261 11.27 -13.18 22.11
N ALA A 262 11.03 -13.17 23.43
CA ALA A 262 10.05 -12.26 24.04
C ALA A 262 10.33 -10.76 23.77
N ASN A 263 11.57 -10.41 23.44
CA ASN A 263 11.99 -9.06 23.02
C ASN A 263 12.65 -9.09 21.62
N GLY A 264 12.38 -10.13 20.84
CA GLY A 264 12.84 -10.30 19.45
C GLY A 264 11.99 -9.49 18.48
N ALA A 265 12.30 -9.57 17.18
CA ALA A 265 11.64 -8.78 16.14
C ALA A 265 10.12 -8.94 16.14
N TRP A 266 9.58 -10.14 16.40
CA TRP A 266 8.13 -10.40 16.40
C TRP A 266 7.38 -9.78 17.59
N ALA A 267 8.09 -9.21 18.57
CA ALA A 267 7.47 -8.35 19.59
C ALA A 267 7.18 -6.93 19.08
N TYR A 268 7.72 -6.55 17.92
CA TYR A 268 7.61 -5.21 17.33
C TYR A 268 6.98 -5.22 15.94
N LEU A 269 7.12 -6.31 15.20
CA LEU A 269 6.66 -6.48 13.81
C LEU A 269 5.52 -7.48 13.73
N ASP A 270 4.52 -7.21 12.89
CA ASP A 270 3.48 -8.17 12.56
C ASP A 270 4.05 -9.23 11.61
N GLU A 271 4.30 -10.43 12.13
CA GLU A 271 4.97 -11.50 11.37
C GLU A 271 4.15 -11.94 10.15
N ASP A 272 2.82 -11.90 10.20
CA ASP A 272 1.98 -12.28 9.06
C ASP A 272 2.05 -11.21 7.94
N SER A 273 2.04 -9.92 8.30
CA SER A 273 2.22 -8.82 7.36
C SER A 273 3.60 -8.85 6.73
N PHE A 274 4.63 -9.13 7.53
CA PHE A 274 6.00 -9.28 7.08
C PHE A 274 6.14 -10.45 6.07
N ILE A 275 5.58 -11.62 6.39
CA ILE A 275 5.58 -12.77 5.48
C ILE A 275 4.85 -12.43 4.17
N ASP A 276 3.66 -11.79 4.26
CA ASP A 276 2.87 -11.45 3.08
C ASP A 276 3.60 -10.47 2.15
N VAL A 277 4.24 -9.42 2.69
CA VAL A 277 4.97 -8.45 1.84
C VAL A 277 6.20 -9.11 1.24
N LEU A 278 6.92 -9.91 2.01
CA LEU A 278 8.14 -10.55 1.54
C LEU A 278 7.85 -11.59 0.44
N LEU A 279 6.76 -12.34 0.56
CA LEU A 279 6.31 -13.24 -0.51
C LEU A 279 5.91 -12.48 -1.78
N LEU A 280 5.29 -11.31 -1.65
CA LEU A 280 4.96 -10.47 -2.81
C LEU A 280 6.22 -9.92 -3.47
N GLU A 281 7.11 -9.28 -2.70
CA GLU A 281 8.33 -8.65 -3.23
C GLU A 281 9.22 -9.71 -3.92
N GLU A 282 9.31 -10.91 -3.36
CA GLU A 282 9.98 -12.04 -4.03
C GLU A 282 9.24 -12.53 -5.27
N LEU A 283 7.90 -12.61 -5.26
CA LEU A 283 7.12 -13.00 -6.43
C LEU A 283 7.32 -12.03 -7.59
N VAL A 284 7.21 -10.73 -7.32
CA VAL A 284 7.34 -9.70 -8.36
C VAL A 284 8.80 -9.36 -8.64
N LYS A 285 9.72 -9.85 -7.80
CA LYS A 285 11.16 -9.58 -7.86
C LYS A 285 11.48 -8.09 -7.96
N ASN A 286 10.94 -7.34 -7.02
CA ASN A 286 11.24 -5.91 -6.87
C ASN A 286 12.44 -5.76 -5.93
N GLU A 287 13.64 -5.55 -6.47
CA GLU A 287 14.84 -5.40 -5.64
C GLU A 287 14.90 -4.07 -4.88
N ASP A 288 14.16 -3.05 -5.33
CA ASP A 288 14.18 -1.73 -4.72
C ASP A 288 13.35 -1.65 -3.43
N PHE A 289 12.61 -2.70 -3.06
CA PHE A 289 11.76 -2.71 -1.85
C PHE A 289 12.55 -2.45 -0.56
N CYS A 290 13.80 -2.93 -0.50
CA CYS A 290 14.69 -2.68 0.64
C CYS A 290 15.29 -1.26 0.64
N TRP A 291 15.16 -0.51 -0.45
CA TRP A 291 15.81 0.77 -0.68
C TRP A 291 14.83 1.93 -0.53
N THR A 292 13.84 2.00 -1.42
CA THR A 292 12.87 3.12 -1.46
C THR A 292 11.42 2.72 -1.70
N SER A 293 11.17 1.43 -1.95
CA SER A 293 9.91 0.92 -2.51
C SER A 293 9.08 0.14 -1.47
N LEU A 294 9.10 0.61 -0.22
CA LEU A 294 8.34 0.00 0.87
C LEU A 294 7.82 1.05 1.85
N HIS A 295 6.56 0.90 2.24
CA HIS A 295 5.99 1.63 3.37
C HIS A 295 5.70 0.66 4.52
N SER A 296 5.71 1.21 5.72
CA SER A 296 5.34 0.50 6.93
C SER A 296 4.45 1.37 7.79
N TRP A 297 3.65 0.77 8.64
CA TRP A 297 2.75 1.53 9.51
C TRP A 297 2.44 0.79 10.78
N LYS A 298 2.14 1.55 11.82
CA LYS A 298 1.85 1.02 13.15
C LYS A 298 0.81 1.91 13.80
N ASP A 299 -0.20 1.28 14.39
CA ASP A 299 -1.14 1.92 15.30
C ASP A 299 -0.55 2.02 16.73
N HIS A 300 -1.09 2.89 17.59
CA HIS A 300 -0.48 3.26 18.88
C HIS A 300 0.02 2.08 19.72
N ASP A 301 -0.78 1.03 19.89
CA ASP A 301 -0.42 -0.19 20.64
C ASP A 301 -0.19 -1.42 19.73
N GLY A 302 -0.20 -1.21 18.41
CA GLY A 302 -0.07 -2.25 17.41
C GLY A 302 1.37 -2.64 17.08
N LEU A 303 1.50 -3.70 16.29
CA LEU A 303 2.76 -4.11 15.67
C LEU A 303 2.97 -3.38 14.32
N LEU A 304 4.22 -3.22 13.90
CA LEU A 304 4.54 -2.65 12.59
C LEU A 304 4.13 -3.60 11.47
N GLN A 305 3.30 -3.09 10.58
CA GLN A 305 2.84 -3.75 9.36
C GLN A 305 3.53 -3.14 8.14
N PHE A 306 3.46 -3.84 7.02
CA PHE A 306 4.16 -3.51 5.78
C PHE A 306 3.19 -3.40 4.60
N THR A 307 3.48 -2.51 3.66
CA THR A 307 2.74 -2.37 2.41
C THR A 307 3.70 -2.06 1.26
N PRO A 308 3.58 -2.77 0.11
CA PRO A 308 4.46 -2.60 -1.03
C PRO A 308 4.27 -1.25 -1.71
N TRP A 309 5.28 -0.79 -2.43
CA TRP A 309 5.22 0.45 -3.21
C TRP A 309 6.11 0.34 -4.45
N ASP A 310 5.75 1.03 -5.54
CA ASP A 310 6.57 1.19 -6.76
C ASP A 310 7.10 -0.13 -7.36
N LEU A 311 6.19 -0.94 -7.88
CA LEU A 311 6.45 -2.32 -8.36
C LEU A 311 6.63 -2.41 -9.89
N ASP A 312 6.71 -1.28 -10.59
CA ASP A 312 6.74 -1.20 -12.05
C ASP A 312 8.03 -1.75 -12.68
N MET A 313 9.13 -1.79 -11.93
CA MET A 313 10.40 -2.37 -12.37
C MET A 313 10.46 -3.90 -12.25
N GLY A 314 9.54 -4.52 -11.49
CA GLY A 314 9.47 -5.96 -11.26
C GLY A 314 9.01 -6.79 -12.47
N TYR A 315 8.70 -8.06 -12.26
CA TYR A 315 8.16 -8.98 -13.26
C TYR A 315 9.08 -9.18 -14.47
N GLY A 316 10.40 -9.21 -14.24
CA GLY A 316 11.37 -9.36 -15.32
C GLY A 316 11.47 -8.16 -16.27
N ASN A 317 10.99 -6.98 -15.86
CA ASN A 317 11.00 -5.78 -16.71
C ASN A 317 12.42 -5.33 -17.06
N LEU A 318 13.27 -5.25 -16.05
CA LEU A 318 14.67 -4.83 -16.17
C LEU A 318 15.61 -6.03 -16.33
N ALA A 319 15.51 -6.73 -17.47
CA ALA A 319 16.24 -7.97 -17.72
C ALA A 319 17.77 -7.92 -17.52
N ASN A 320 18.41 -6.75 -17.64
CA ASN A 320 19.86 -6.58 -17.47
C ASN A 320 20.24 -5.66 -16.29
N TYR A 321 19.32 -5.38 -15.38
CA TYR A 321 19.59 -4.59 -14.17
C TYR A 321 19.53 -5.53 -12.96
N GLU A 322 20.65 -5.66 -12.26
CA GLU A 322 20.77 -6.49 -11.07
C GLU A 322 20.24 -7.93 -11.30
N ASP A 323 19.33 -8.42 -10.45
CA ASP A 323 18.68 -9.72 -10.57
C ASP A 323 17.19 -9.68 -11.00
N TYR A 324 16.58 -8.51 -11.23
CA TYR A 324 15.19 -8.29 -11.69
C TYR A 324 14.75 -9.23 -12.82
N GLY A 325 15.64 -9.50 -13.78
CA GLY A 325 15.37 -10.35 -14.94
C GLY A 325 15.26 -11.84 -14.64
N THR A 326 15.83 -12.30 -13.53
CA THR A 326 15.92 -13.73 -13.20
C THR A 326 14.60 -14.28 -12.68
N THR A 327 14.25 -15.50 -13.06
CA THR A 327 13.07 -16.21 -12.53
C THR A 327 13.46 -17.17 -11.41
N ASP A 328 14.74 -17.52 -11.31
CA ASP A 328 15.24 -18.71 -10.63
C ASP A 328 16.22 -18.45 -9.46
N THR A 329 16.20 -17.22 -8.91
CA THR A 329 16.92 -16.87 -7.68
C THR A 329 16.06 -16.03 -6.75
N TRP A 330 16.37 -16.05 -5.45
CA TRP A 330 15.86 -15.07 -4.50
C TRP A 330 16.46 -13.69 -4.78
N ILE A 331 15.82 -12.61 -4.29
CA ILE A 331 16.46 -11.28 -4.26
C ILE A 331 17.77 -11.39 -3.48
N ASP A 332 18.88 -11.00 -4.09
CA ASP A 332 20.23 -11.15 -3.52
C ASP A 332 20.49 -10.20 -2.34
N TYR A 333 20.15 -8.91 -2.50
CA TYR A 333 20.34 -7.93 -1.44
C TYR A 333 19.27 -8.07 -0.35
N ARG A 334 19.64 -8.70 0.76
CA ARG A 334 18.78 -8.87 1.94
C ARG A 334 19.42 -8.30 3.19
N PRO A 335 19.03 -7.08 3.61
CA PRO A 335 19.51 -6.52 4.86
C PRO A 335 18.86 -7.20 6.07
N GLU A 336 19.34 -6.88 7.27
CA GLU A 336 19.04 -7.62 8.51
C GLU A 336 17.55 -7.80 8.78
N LEU A 337 16.73 -6.77 8.53
CA LEU A 337 15.28 -6.85 8.69
C LEU A 337 14.63 -7.89 7.78
N PHE A 338 15.04 -7.97 6.52
CA PHE A 338 14.46 -8.90 5.54
C PHE A 338 15.17 -10.26 5.48
N ALA A 339 16.26 -10.40 6.23
CA ALA A 339 16.96 -11.67 6.43
C ALA A 339 16.37 -12.52 7.58
N LEU A 340 15.42 -11.99 8.36
CA LEU A 340 14.81 -12.66 9.52
C LEU A 340 14.30 -14.09 9.27
N PRO A 341 13.67 -14.44 8.13
CA PRO A 341 13.26 -15.83 7.88
C PRO A 341 14.44 -16.81 7.91
N GLY A 342 15.64 -16.38 7.48
CA GLY A 342 16.84 -17.21 7.47
C GLY A 342 17.41 -17.51 8.86
N SER A 343 17.05 -16.72 9.89
CA SER A 343 17.46 -16.97 11.28
C SER A 343 16.38 -17.64 12.13
N ALA A 344 15.16 -17.83 11.61
CA ALA A 344 14.02 -18.36 12.34
C ALA A 344 13.28 -19.48 11.58
N ALA A 345 13.57 -20.73 11.95
CA ALA A 345 12.96 -21.91 11.31
C ALA A 345 11.42 -21.95 11.41
N GLU A 346 10.84 -21.39 12.49
CA GLU A 346 9.39 -21.26 12.65
C GLU A 346 8.81 -20.29 11.60
N THR A 347 9.42 -19.11 11.44
CA THR A 347 9.04 -18.11 10.43
C THR A 347 9.14 -18.67 9.03
N HIS A 348 10.23 -19.39 8.72
CA HIS A 348 10.37 -20.07 7.43
C HIS A 348 9.25 -21.09 7.18
N THR A 349 8.90 -21.88 8.21
CA THR A 349 7.79 -22.84 8.12
C THR A 349 6.46 -22.14 7.86
N ARG A 350 6.19 -21.01 8.54
CA ARG A 350 4.99 -20.19 8.34
C ARG A 350 4.94 -19.61 6.93
N MET A 351 6.05 -19.08 6.44
CA MET A 351 6.15 -18.53 5.09
C MET A 351 5.89 -19.60 4.01
N ALA A 352 6.44 -20.81 4.17
CA ALA A 352 6.16 -21.93 3.28
C ALA A 352 4.69 -22.38 3.31
N ALA A 353 4.07 -22.43 4.50
CA ALA A 353 2.66 -22.73 4.65
C ALA A 353 1.79 -21.65 4.00
N ARG A 354 2.15 -20.38 4.19
CA ARG A 354 1.45 -19.22 3.62
C ARG A 354 1.51 -19.19 2.10
N TRP A 355 2.68 -19.43 1.51
CA TRP A 355 2.80 -19.58 0.06
C TRP A 355 1.90 -20.70 -0.48
N ALA A 356 1.91 -21.88 0.15
CA ALA A 356 1.08 -23.01 -0.26
C ALA A 356 -0.43 -22.75 -0.11
N GLU A 357 -0.83 -21.85 0.79
CA GLU A 357 -2.21 -21.37 0.90
C GLU A 357 -2.55 -20.44 -0.28
N LEU A 358 -1.77 -19.38 -0.48
CA LEU A 358 -2.00 -18.39 -1.52
C LEU A 358 -2.04 -19.01 -2.92
N ARG A 359 -1.17 -20.01 -3.18
CA ARG A 359 -1.12 -20.76 -4.46
C ARG A 359 -2.35 -21.60 -4.77
N LYS A 360 -3.19 -21.90 -3.78
CA LYS A 360 -4.51 -22.56 -4.00
C LYS A 360 -5.62 -21.58 -4.37
N GLY A 361 -5.37 -20.27 -4.25
CA GLY A 361 -6.37 -19.23 -4.42
C GLY A 361 -5.82 -18.08 -5.24
N VAL A 362 -5.59 -16.94 -4.60
CA VAL A 362 -5.29 -15.66 -5.25
C VAL A 362 -4.00 -15.65 -6.07
N LEU A 363 -3.03 -16.52 -5.72
CA LEU A 363 -1.80 -16.71 -6.48
C LEU A 363 -1.84 -17.91 -7.40
N ALA A 364 -2.95 -18.64 -7.56
CA ALA A 364 -3.06 -19.68 -8.60
C ALA A 364 -2.77 -19.07 -9.97
N GLU A 365 -2.08 -19.78 -10.87
CA GLU A 365 -1.63 -19.23 -12.15
C GLU A 365 -2.78 -18.66 -12.98
N ASP A 366 -3.86 -19.44 -13.15
CA ASP A 366 -5.07 -18.99 -13.85
C ASP A 366 -5.71 -17.77 -13.17
N ALA A 367 -5.61 -17.65 -11.84
CA ALA A 367 -6.15 -16.50 -11.10
C ALA A 367 -5.30 -15.24 -11.32
N VAL A 368 -3.97 -15.36 -11.35
CA VAL A 368 -3.06 -14.25 -11.66
C VAL A 368 -3.27 -13.79 -13.11
N PHE A 369 -3.31 -14.72 -14.05
CA PHE A 369 -3.52 -14.39 -15.47
C PHE A 369 -4.92 -13.85 -15.76
N SER A 370 -5.95 -14.34 -15.07
CA SER A 370 -7.29 -13.76 -15.18
C SER A 370 -7.34 -12.30 -14.69
N ARG A 371 -6.50 -11.90 -13.72
CA ARG A 371 -6.41 -10.48 -13.32
C ARG A 371 -5.78 -9.64 -14.42
N ILE A 372 -4.71 -10.13 -15.05
CA ILE A 372 -4.08 -9.45 -16.19
C ILE A 372 -5.09 -9.31 -17.34
N ASP A 373 -5.85 -10.36 -17.65
CA ASP A 373 -6.90 -10.33 -18.67
C ASP A 373 -7.95 -9.25 -18.36
N THR A 374 -8.41 -9.14 -17.11
CA THR A 374 -9.34 -8.10 -16.69
C THR A 374 -8.74 -6.70 -16.87
N MET A 375 -7.49 -6.48 -16.46
CA MET A 375 -6.81 -5.19 -16.61
C MET A 375 -6.70 -4.78 -18.09
N GLN A 376 -6.35 -5.72 -18.96
CA GLN A 376 -6.29 -5.50 -20.41
C GLN A 376 -7.67 -5.22 -21.00
N ALA A 377 -8.70 -5.95 -20.57
CA ALA A 377 -10.07 -5.71 -20.98
C ALA A 377 -10.57 -4.33 -20.55
N THR A 378 -10.23 -3.88 -19.34
CA THR A 378 -10.54 -2.53 -18.85
C THR A 378 -9.89 -1.46 -19.72
N MET A 379 -8.60 -1.61 -20.08
CA MET A 379 -7.93 -0.67 -20.99
C MET A 379 -8.53 -0.68 -22.40
N GLY A 380 -8.94 -1.84 -22.91
CA GLY A 380 -9.65 -1.97 -24.18
C GLY A 380 -8.98 -1.25 -25.36
N GLU A 381 -9.74 -0.46 -26.10
CA GLU A 381 -9.23 0.29 -27.26
C GLU A 381 -8.25 1.42 -26.89
N ALA A 382 -8.26 1.89 -25.63
CA ALA A 382 -7.34 2.93 -25.16
C ALA A 382 -5.88 2.48 -25.25
N LEU A 383 -5.61 1.17 -25.19
CA LEU A 383 -4.27 0.65 -25.31
C LEU A 383 -3.64 1.03 -26.67
N GLY A 384 -4.42 0.97 -27.75
CA GLY A 384 -3.96 1.37 -29.08
C GLY A 384 -3.63 2.86 -29.15
N ARG A 385 -4.47 3.72 -28.56
CA ARG A 385 -4.24 5.18 -28.48
C ARG A 385 -3.03 5.50 -27.62
N ASN A 386 -2.86 4.82 -26.48
CA ASN A 386 -1.69 4.96 -25.63
C ASN A 386 -0.40 4.62 -26.38
N LEU A 387 -0.39 3.54 -27.17
CA LEU A 387 0.80 3.13 -27.95
C LEU A 387 1.09 4.03 -29.16
N GLU A 388 0.07 4.71 -29.70
CA GLU A 388 0.27 5.76 -30.71
C GLU A 388 0.93 7.00 -30.10
N ARG A 389 0.53 7.38 -28.88
CA ARG A 389 1.12 8.51 -28.15
C ARG A 389 2.49 8.17 -27.57
N TRP A 390 2.66 6.96 -27.03
CA TRP A 390 3.86 6.45 -26.37
C TRP A 390 4.27 5.12 -27.00
N PRO A 391 5.02 5.15 -28.12
CA PRO A 391 5.45 3.94 -28.78
C PRO A 391 6.30 3.06 -27.84
N ILE A 392 5.93 1.78 -27.72
CA ILE A 392 6.56 0.84 -26.76
C ILE A 392 8.08 0.73 -26.93
N GLY A 393 8.60 0.88 -28.15
CA GLY A 393 10.03 0.85 -28.45
C GLY A 393 10.80 2.10 -28.04
N GLU A 394 10.11 3.18 -27.68
CA GLU A 394 10.70 4.43 -27.18
C GLU A 394 10.70 4.48 -25.64
N ILE A 395 9.94 3.60 -25.00
CA ILE A 395 9.96 3.42 -23.55
C ILE A 395 11.24 2.67 -23.17
N GLY A 396 12.06 3.28 -22.32
CA GLY A 396 13.27 2.64 -21.84
C GLY A 396 13.89 3.28 -20.60
N TYR A 397 14.77 2.50 -19.97
CA TYR A 397 15.65 2.89 -18.89
C TYR A 397 17.05 2.37 -19.21
N GLY A 398 17.84 3.21 -19.89
CA GLY A 398 19.14 2.79 -20.43
C GLY A 398 19.02 1.53 -21.32
N ASN A 399 19.95 0.59 -21.14
CA ASN A 399 19.96 -0.70 -21.84
C ASN A 399 19.45 -1.86 -20.96
N TYR A 400 18.68 -1.55 -19.92
CA TYR A 400 18.27 -2.54 -18.93
C TYR A 400 17.05 -3.36 -19.32
N PHE A 401 16.17 -2.79 -20.14
CA PHE A 401 14.99 -3.48 -20.64
C PHE A 401 15.37 -4.58 -21.64
N TYR A 402 14.58 -5.66 -21.64
CA TYR A 402 14.58 -6.63 -22.73
C TYR A 402 13.94 -6.03 -23.99
N PRO A 403 14.34 -6.46 -25.21
CA PRO A 403 13.77 -5.93 -26.44
C PRO A 403 12.33 -6.43 -26.66
N VAL A 404 11.42 -5.50 -26.98
CA VAL A 404 10.07 -5.80 -27.48
C VAL A 404 9.73 -4.82 -28.60
N SER A 405 8.84 -5.23 -29.49
CA SER A 405 8.39 -4.43 -30.64
C SER A 405 6.87 -4.22 -30.67
N SER A 406 6.13 -4.91 -29.80
CA SER A 406 4.67 -4.79 -29.69
C SER A 406 4.20 -5.07 -28.27
N TYR A 407 2.97 -4.64 -27.97
CA TYR A 407 2.34 -4.94 -26.69
C TYR A 407 2.13 -6.45 -26.48
N ASP A 408 1.75 -7.19 -27.53
CA ASP A 408 1.56 -8.64 -27.45
C ASP A 408 2.86 -9.37 -27.06
N GLU A 409 4.02 -8.88 -27.50
CA GLU A 409 5.32 -9.42 -27.09
C GLU A 409 5.63 -9.10 -25.62
N GLU A 410 5.28 -7.91 -25.14
CA GLU A 410 5.43 -7.51 -23.73
C GLU A 410 4.51 -8.32 -22.81
N ASP A 411 3.24 -8.48 -23.18
CA ASP A 411 2.28 -9.33 -22.45
C ASP A 411 2.76 -10.79 -22.38
N ALA A 412 3.20 -11.35 -23.51
CA ALA A 412 3.73 -12.70 -23.55
C ALA A 412 4.96 -12.87 -22.66
N HIS A 413 5.85 -11.87 -22.61
CA HIS A 413 7.02 -11.90 -21.72
C HIS A 413 6.61 -11.85 -20.26
N VAL A 414 5.74 -10.93 -19.84
CA VAL A 414 5.27 -10.83 -18.45
C VAL A 414 4.66 -12.15 -17.99
N ARG A 415 3.79 -12.76 -18.82
CA ARG A 415 3.16 -14.05 -18.51
C ARG A 415 4.16 -15.19 -18.45
N ALA A 416 5.10 -15.27 -19.39
CA ALA A 416 6.13 -16.30 -19.39
C ALA A 416 7.03 -16.18 -18.15
N TRP A 417 7.46 -14.96 -17.80
CA TRP A 417 8.28 -14.71 -16.62
C TRP A 417 7.53 -15.08 -15.34
N LEU A 418 6.26 -14.67 -15.19
CA LEU A 418 5.43 -15.03 -14.04
C LEU A 418 5.21 -16.54 -13.92
N HIS A 419 4.94 -17.22 -15.03
CA HIS A 419 4.81 -18.68 -15.05
C HIS A 419 6.07 -19.36 -14.51
N GLU A 420 7.25 -19.00 -15.03
CA GLU A 420 8.52 -19.54 -14.58
C GLU A 420 8.80 -19.21 -13.11
N ARG A 421 8.51 -17.98 -12.69
CA ARG A 421 8.70 -17.53 -11.31
C ARG A 421 7.82 -18.29 -10.32
N LEU A 422 6.55 -18.49 -10.64
CA LEU A 422 5.61 -19.25 -9.82
C LEU A 422 6.07 -20.70 -9.68
N ILE A 423 6.47 -21.36 -10.77
CA ILE A 423 7.01 -22.72 -10.74
C ILE A 423 8.27 -22.79 -9.87
N TRP A 424 9.16 -21.81 -10.02
CA TRP A 424 10.39 -21.79 -9.24
C TRP A 424 10.11 -21.60 -7.75
N MET A 425 9.26 -20.63 -7.37
CA MET A 425 8.90 -20.41 -5.97
C MET A 425 8.18 -21.62 -5.37
N ASP A 426 7.30 -22.31 -6.11
CA ASP A 426 6.67 -23.57 -5.69
C ASP A 426 7.69 -24.63 -5.26
N ALA A 427 8.86 -24.67 -5.93
CA ALA A 427 9.93 -25.60 -5.61
C ALA A 427 10.85 -25.15 -4.47
N HIS A 428 10.99 -23.83 -4.23
CA HIS A 428 12.07 -23.28 -3.40
C HIS A 428 11.62 -22.59 -2.11
N VAL A 429 10.40 -22.05 -1.99
CA VAL A 429 9.94 -21.36 -0.76
C VAL A 429 10.12 -22.26 0.47
N GLY A 430 9.77 -23.55 0.37
CA GLY A 430 9.93 -24.52 1.45
C GLY A 430 11.38 -24.90 1.79
N GLN A 431 12.36 -24.42 1.02
CA GLN A 431 13.79 -24.68 1.18
C GLN A 431 14.60 -23.40 1.48
N TRP A 432 13.95 -22.24 1.50
CA TRP A 432 14.59 -20.94 1.73
C TRP A 432 15.58 -20.99 2.90
#